data_AF-A0A359BEC8-F1
#
_entry.id   AF-A0A359BEC8-F1
#
_cell.length_a   1.000
_cell.length_b   1.000
_cell.length_c   1.000
_cell.angle_alpha   90.00
_cell.angle_beta   90.00
_cell.angle_gamma   90.00
#
_symmetry.space_group_name_H-M   'P 1'
#
loop_
_entity.id
_entity.type
_entity.pdbx_description
1 polymer ?
#
loop_
_entity_poly.entity_id
_entity_poly.type
_entity_poly.pdbx_seq_one_letter_code
_entity_poly.pdbx_strand_id
1 'polypeptide(L)' 'MIIDCHGHYTTSSPKLQAFRDEQLRLFSDGKDTSLAKIAAISDDEIIDSIENNQLKLIKERGGDLTIFSPKASAMGQH' A
#
# COMPACT_ATOMS: atom_id res chain seq x y z
N MET A 1 15.36 8.57 -20.10
CA MET A 1 14.84 8.01 -18.85
C MET A 1 13.98 9.06 -18.17
N ILE A 2 12.68 8.81 -18.04
CA ILE A 2 11.68 9.64 -17.39
C ILE A 2 11.40 9.01 -16.02
N ILE A 3 11.76 9.75 -14.96
CA ILE A 3 11.59 9.30 -13.57
C ILE A 3 10.48 10.14 -12.94
N ASP A 4 9.44 9.46 -12.45
CA ASP A 4 8.45 10.05 -11.56
C ASP A 4 8.98 9.95 -10.12
N CYS A 5 9.33 11.09 -9.52
CA CYS A 5 9.89 11.13 -8.17
C CYS A 5 8.84 10.98 -7.06
N HIS A 6 7.54 10.93 -7.39
CA HIS A 6 6.47 10.95 -6.40
C HIS A 6 5.35 9.95 -6.74
N GLY A 7 5.55 8.69 -6.37
CA GLY A 7 4.51 7.66 -6.43
C GLY A 7 4.14 7.10 -5.05
N HIS A 8 2.84 6.82 -4.87
CA HIS A 8 2.32 6.15 -3.68
C HIS A 8 1.60 4.85 -4.04
N TYR A 9 1.73 3.82 -3.18
CA TYR A 9 1.03 2.54 -3.35
C TYR A 9 -0.43 2.63 -2.87
N THR A 10 -1.27 3.28 -3.69
CA THR A 10 -2.68 3.54 -3.37
C THR A 10 -3.62 2.37 -3.68
N THR A 11 -3.14 1.35 -4.39
CA THR A 11 -3.91 0.17 -4.85
C THR A 11 -3.58 -1.11 -4.09
N SER A 12 -2.88 -1.00 -2.94
CA SER A 12 -2.51 -2.13 -2.10
C SER A 12 -3.70 -3.01 -1.70
N SER A 13 -3.46 -4.30 -1.45
CA SER A 13 -4.48 -5.26 -1.00
C SER A 13 -5.31 -4.72 0.19
N PRO A 14 -6.66 -4.90 0.19
CA PRO A 14 -7.52 -4.53 1.30
C PRO A 14 -7.14 -5.19 2.64
N LYS A 15 -6.44 -6.33 2.59
CA LYS A 15 -5.89 -7.02 3.77
C LYS A 15 -4.96 -6.14 4.59
N LEU A 16 -4.22 -5.24 3.95
CA LEU A 16 -3.34 -4.29 4.65
C LEU A 16 -4.16 -3.26 5.45
N GLN A 17 -5.28 -2.77 4.89
CA GLN A 17 -6.16 -1.85 5.60
C GLN A 17 -6.87 -2.54 6.76
N ALA A 18 -7.38 -3.77 6.55
CA ALA A 18 -8.00 -4.55 7.62
C ALA A 18 -7.05 -4.79 8.80
N PHE A 19 -5.76 -5.06 8.52
CA PHE A 19 -4.73 -5.15 9.56
C PHE A 19 -4.56 -3.83 10.32
N ARG A 20 -4.50 -2.70 9.61
CA ARG A 20 -4.39 -1.38 10.24
C ARG A 20 -5.62 -1.06 11.10
N ASP A 21 -6.81 -1.40 10.63
CA ASP A 21 -8.06 -1.16 11.36
C ASP A 21 -8.10 -1.97 12.66
N GLU A 22 -7.62 -3.22 12.64
CA GLU A 22 -7.51 -4.04 13.85
C GLU A 22 -6.49 -3.47 14.84
N GLN A 23 -5.35 -2.95 14.37
CA GLN A 23 -4.41 -2.24 15.24
C GLN A 23 -5.06 -1.04 15.94
N LEU A 24 -5.84 -0.24 15.19
CA LEU A 24 -6.54 0.92 15.73
C LEU A 24 -7.64 0.52 16.73
N ARG A 25 -8.34 -0.58 16.46
CA ARG A 25 -9.35 -1.15 17.37
C ARG A 25 -8.71 -1.60 18.67
N LEU A 26 -7.61 -2.36 18.62
CA LEU A 26 -6.87 -2.81 19.80
C LEU A 26 -6.32 -1.63 20.62
N PHE A 27 -5.75 -0.63 19.94
CA PHE A 27 -5.29 0.59 20.60
C PHE A 27 -6.43 1.31 21.34
N SER A 28 -7.59 1.46 20.69
CA SER A 28 -8.76 2.11 21.28
C SER A 28 -9.32 1.34 22.49
N ASP A 29 -9.20 0.02 22.47
CA ASP A 29 -9.55 -0.87 23.59
C ASP A 29 -8.51 -0.85 24.73
N GLY A 30 -7.39 -0.15 24.58
CA GLY A 30 -6.27 -0.18 25.53
C GLY A 30 -5.52 -1.53 25.56
N LYS A 31 -5.62 -2.31 24.48
CA LYS A 31 -4.98 -3.62 24.34
C LYS A 31 -3.66 -3.50 23.59
N ASP A 32 -2.82 -4.54 23.72
CA ASP A 32 -1.60 -4.66 22.93
C ASP A 32 -1.92 -4.78 21.43
N THR A 33 -1.41 -3.83 20.64
CA THR A 33 -1.62 -3.77 19.18
C THR A 33 -0.83 -4.83 18.43
N SER A 34 0.17 -5.45 19.06
CA SER A 34 0.93 -6.57 18.49
C SER A 34 0.06 -7.81 18.23
N LEU A 35 -1.13 -7.86 18.83
CA LEU A 35 -2.11 -8.94 18.63
C LEU A 35 -2.79 -8.88 17.25
N ALA A 36 -2.76 -7.74 16.56
CA ALA A 36 -3.24 -7.64 15.19
C ALA A 36 -2.41 -8.57 14.29
N LYS A 37 -3.06 -9.29 13.38
CA LYS A 37 -2.38 -10.17 12.41
C LYS A 37 -2.77 -9.77 11.01
N ILE A 38 -1.76 -9.57 10.16
CA ILE A 38 -1.99 -9.36 8.74
C ILE A 38 -2.33 -10.70 8.09
N ALA A 39 -3.39 -10.72 7.28
CA ALA A 39 -3.67 -11.88 6.44
C ALA A 39 -2.57 -12.02 5.37
N ALA A 40 -2.27 -13.25 4.96
CA ALA A 40 -1.30 -13.48 3.91
C ALA A 40 -1.69 -12.74 2.62
N ILE A 41 -0.76 -11.98 2.06
CA ILE A 41 -0.87 -11.31 0.77
C ILE A 41 0.13 -12.02 -0.14
N SER A 42 -0.35 -12.66 -1.21
CA SER A 42 0.53 -13.36 -2.15
C SER A 42 1.22 -12.41 -3.12
N ASP A 43 2.28 -12.88 -3.76
CA ASP A 43 2.96 -12.15 -4.83
C ASP A 43 1.99 -11.88 -6.00
N ASP A 44 1.12 -12.83 -6.35
CA ASP A 44 0.11 -12.64 -7.41
C ASP A 44 -0.84 -11.46 -7.09
N GLU A 45 -1.27 -11.31 -5.84
CA GLU A 45 -2.10 -10.17 -5.42
C GLU A 45 -1.34 -8.84 -5.53
N ILE A 46 -0.04 -8.84 -5.22
CA ILE A 46 0.82 -7.65 -5.35
C ILE A 46 1.02 -7.29 -6.82
N ILE A 47 1.36 -8.28 -7.66
CA ILE A 47 1.57 -8.13 -9.09
C ILE A 47 0.31 -7.57 -9.75
N ASP A 48 -0.85 -8.19 -9.53
CA ASP A 48 -2.12 -7.76 -10.12
C ASP A 48 -2.44 -6.30 -9.78
N SER A 49 -2.24 -5.91 -8.52
CA SER A 49 -2.52 -4.55 -8.05
C SER A 49 -1.60 -3.47 -8.67
N ILE A 50 -0.40 -3.85 -9.11
CA ILE A 50 0.58 -2.96 -9.76
C ILE A 50 0.38 -2.96 -11.27
N GLU A 51 0.24 -4.14 -11.89
CA GLU A 51 0.13 -4.31 -13.34
C GLU A 51 -1.10 -3.60 -13.90
N ASN A 52 -2.25 -3.79 -13.26
CA ASN A 52 -3.51 -3.21 -13.71
C ASN A 52 -3.66 -1.71 -13.39
N ASN A 53 -2.73 -1.13 -12.62
CA ASN A 53 -2.79 0.26 -12.17
C ASN A 53 -1.51 1.03 -12.56
N GLN A 54 -0.51 1.10 -11.67
CA GLN A 54 0.66 1.95 -11.83
C GLN A 54 1.47 1.58 -13.07
N LEU A 55 1.74 0.29 -13.29
CA LEU A 55 2.56 -0.14 -14.43
C LEU A 55 1.87 0.14 -15.77
N LYS A 56 0.56 -0.08 -15.86
CA LYS A 56 -0.24 0.30 -17.02
C LYS A 56 -0.11 1.79 -17.32
N LEU A 57 -0.30 2.65 -16.32
CA LEU A 57 -0.23 4.10 -16.49
C LEU A 57 1.20 4.59 -16.79
N ILE A 58 2.23 4.00 -16.19
CA ILE A 58 3.63 4.30 -16.49
C ILE A 58 3.91 4.02 -17.97
N LYS A 59 3.48 2.86 -18.50
CA LYS A 59 3.62 2.51 -19.92
C LYS A 59 2.86 3.47 -20.84
N GLU A 60 1.59 3.75 -20.53
CA GLU A 60 0.74 4.65 -21.33
C GLU A 60 1.25 6.10 -21.35
N ARG A 61 1.92 6.55 -20.27
CA ARG A 61 2.44 7.92 -20.14
C ARG A 61 3.92 8.06 -20.52
N GLY A 62 4.58 6.97 -20.91
CA GLY A 62 6.00 6.97 -21.30
C GLY A 62 6.98 7.16 -20.14
N GLY A 63 6.61 6.77 -18.92
CA GLY A 63 7.53 6.75 -17.78
C GLY A 63 8.44 5.52 -17.79
N ASP A 64 9.64 5.65 -17.23
CA ASP A 64 10.60 4.53 -17.12
C ASP A 64 10.70 3.99 -15.68
N LEU A 65 10.56 4.87 -14.67
CA LEU A 65 10.70 4.52 -13.25
C LEU A 65 9.85 5.43 -12.38
N THR A 66 9.32 4.90 -11.28
CA THR A 66 8.67 5.68 -10.23
C THR A 66 9.37 5.41 -8.89
N ILE A 67 9.76 6.47 -8.18
CA ILE A 67 10.14 6.38 -6.77
C ILE A 67 8.86 6.14 -5.98
N PHE A 68 8.74 4.94 -5.42
CA PHE A 68 7.49 4.43 -4.89
C PHE A 68 7.52 4.34 -3.37
N SER A 69 6.48 4.88 -2.71
CA SER A 69 6.38 4.99 -1.25
C SER A 69 5.00 4.54 -0.75
N PRO A 70 4.82 4.30 0.57
CA PRO A 70 3.51 3.98 1.13
C PRO A 70 2.46 5.07 0.87
N LYS A 71 1.17 4.71 0.94
CA LYS A 71 0.04 5.62 0.76
C LYS A 71 0.08 6.75 1.80
N ALA A 72 0.25 8.01 1.35
CA ALA A 72 0.38 9.18 2.22
C ALA A 72 -0.76 9.31 3.25
N SER A 73 -2.02 9.17 2.85
CA SER A 73 -3.17 9.27 3.76
C SER A 73 -3.23 8.17 4.83
N ALA A 74 -2.48 7.09 4.65
CA ALA A 74 -2.34 6.02 5.62
C ALA A 74 -1.06 6.11 6.47
N MET A 75 -0.20 7.11 6.25
CA MET A 75 1.06 7.25 6.99
C MET A 75 0.89 7.85 8.41
N GLY A 76 -0.34 8.10 8.86
CA GLY A 76 -0.60 8.66 10.19
C GLY A 76 -0.07 10.09 10.36
N GLN A 77 -0.11 10.61 11.58
CA GLN A 77 0.62 11.84 11.91
C GLN A 77 2.11 11.48 12.09
N HIS A 78 2.98 12.25 11.46
CA HIS A 78 4.42 12.20 11.65
C HIS A 78 4.84 12.91 12.93
#